data_AF-A0A2S5M0E0-F1
#
_entry.id   AF-A0A2S5M0E0-F1
#
_cell.length_a   1.000
_cell.length_b   1.000
_cell.length_c   1.000
_cell.angle_alpha   90.00
_cell.angle_beta   90.00
_cell.angle_gamma   90.00
#
_symmetry.space_group_name_H-M   'P 1'
#
loop_
_entity.id
_entity.type
_entity.pdbx_description
1 polymer ?
#
loop_
_entity_poly.entity_id
_entity_poly.type
_entity_poly.pdbx_seq_one_letter_code
_entity_poly.pdbx_strand_id
1 'polypeptide(L)'
;MNDTRYDPDLPNASAVMAAICCTSSQFAMNPSVDLAKLVAELAHKLAAPQYAESKLITEVAKRLVRQWDAILEDQRQELAEHMVHYMPGGDLVH
;
A
#
# COMPACT_ATOMS: atom_id res chain seq x y z
N MET A 1 -32.56 1.79 -21.97
CA MET A 1 -31.12 1.59 -21.72
C MET A 1 -30.81 2.21 -20.37
N ASN A 2 -30.24 1.46 -19.42
CA ASN A 2 -30.11 1.90 -18.04
C ASN A 2 -28.72 2.54 -17.86
N ASP A 3 -28.65 3.86 -17.99
CA ASP A 3 -27.44 4.67 -17.77
C ASP A 3 -27.03 4.61 -16.30
N THR A 4 -26.10 3.72 -15.98
CA THR A 4 -25.42 3.68 -14.69
C THR A 4 -24.49 4.88 -14.59
N ARG A 5 -25.02 5.98 -14.04
CA ARG A 5 -24.35 7.11 -13.36
C ARG A 5 -22.82 7.05 -13.41
N TYR A 6 -22.25 7.61 -14.47
CA TYR A 6 -20.86 8.05 -14.48
C TYR A 6 -20.78 9.28 -13.57
N ASP A 7 -20.11 9.13 -12.43
CA ASP A 7 -19.83 10.24 -11.52
C ASP A 7 -18.44 10.80 -11.89
N PRO A 8 -18.36 11.95 -12.59
CA PRO A 8 -17.10 12.49 -13.09
C PRO A 8 -16.14 12.94 -11.98
N ASP A 9 -16.62 13.06 -10.74
CA ASP A 9 -15.82 13.39 -9.55
C ASP A 9 -15.25 12.15 -8.84
N LEU A 10 -15.73 10.94 -9.16
CA LEU A 10 -15.18 9.71 -8.59
C LEU A 10 -13.93 9.28 -9.39
N PRO A 11 -12.74 9.17 -8.77
CA PRO A 11 -11.55 8.72 -9.49
C PRO A 11 -11.78 7.30 -10.03
N ASN A 12 -11.82 7.13 -11.35
CA ASN A 12 -12.02 5.82 -11.96
C ASN A 12 -10.88 4.84 -11.59
N ALA A 13 -11.09 3.54 -11.80
CA ALA A 13 -10.09 2.51 -11.47
C ALA A 13 -8.74 2.78 -12.17
N SER A 14 -8.75 3.38 -13.36
CA SER A 14 -7.55 3.76 -14.09
C SER A 14 -6.76 4.88 -13.41
N ALA A 15 -7.43 5.87 -12.81
CA ALA A 15 -6.81 6.95 -12.05
C ALA A 15 -6.16 6.40 -10.77
N VAL A 16 -6.84 5.48 -10.09
CA VAL A 16 -6.30 4.80 -8.91
C VAL A 16 -5.09 3.93 -9.28
N MET A 17 -5.15 3.19 -10.39
CA MET A 17 -3.99 2.43 -10.90
C MET A 17 -2.81 3.31 -11.28
N ALA A 18 -3.05 4.47 -11.92
CA ALA A 18 -1.99 5.42 -12.24
C ALA A 18 -1.34 5.99 -10.97
N ALA A 19 -2.14 6.33 -9.96
CA ALA A 19 -1.64 6.77 -8.66
C ALA A 19 -0.80 5.69 -7.97
N ILE A 20 -1.26 4.43 -7.97
CA ILE A 20 -0.47 3.28 -7.47
C ILE A 20 0.87 3.20 -8.19
N CYS A 21 0.87 3.28 -9.52
CA CYS A 21 2.09 3.21 -10.33
C CYS A 21 3.08 4.34 -9.97
N CYS A 22 2.62 5.59 -9.94
CA CYS A 22 3.44 6.74 -9.60
C CYS A 22 4.02 6.66 -8.17
N THR A 23 3.21 6.28 -7.19
CA THR A 23 3.67 6.18 -5.80
C THR A 23 4.61 4.98 -5.61
N SER A 24 4.38 3.87 -6.33
CA SER A 24 5.30 2.72 -6.35
C SER A 24 6.66 3.09 -6.95
N SER A 25 6.68 3.86 -8.05
CA SER A 25 7.93 4.36 -8.64
C SER A 25 8.66 5.30 -7.67
N GLN A 26 7.94 6.17 -6.97
CA GLN A 26 8.53 7.03 -5.95
C GLN A 26 9.11 6.23 -4.78
N PHE A 27 8.41 5.19 -4.33
CA PHE A 27 8.93 4.28 -3.30
C PHE A 27 10.22 3.58 -3.76
N ALA A 28 10.29 3.14 -5.03
CA ALA A 28 11.50 2.52 -5.57
C ALA A 28 12.70 3.48 -5.62
N MET A 29 12.45 4.79 -5.83
CA MET A 29 13.50 5.81 -5.81
C MET A 29 13.89 6.22 -4.39
N ASN A 30 12.92 6.30 -3.47
CA ASN A 30 13.12 6.70 -2.09
C ASN A 30 12.18 5.90 -1.18
N PRO A 31 12.64 4.75 -0.66
CA PRO A 31 11.80 3.89 0.18
C PRO A 31 11.35 4.63 1.43
N SER A 32 10.04 4.76 1.60
CA SER A 32 9.44 5.40 2.76
C SER A 32 8.21 4.65 3.21
N VAL A 33 8.06 4.51 4.53
CA VAL A 33 6.89 3.88 5.16
C VAL A 33 5.60 4.61 4.77
N ASP A 34 5.64 5.94 4.66
CA ASP A 34 4.47 6.73 4.25
C ASP A 34 4.06 6.46 2.80
N LEU A 35 5.04 6.28 1.91
CA LEU A 35 4.78 5.89 0.53
C LEU A 35 4.21 4.48 0.45
N ALA A 36 4.78 3.51 1.19
CA ALA A 36 4.26 2.15 1.23
C ALA A 36 2.82 2.09 1.76
N LYS A 37 2.51 2.84 2.83
CA LYS A 37 1.14 2.98 3.36
C LYS A 37 0.19 3.57 2.32
N LEU A 38 0.62 4.63 1.64
CA LEU A 38 -0.20 5.27 0.61
C LEU A 38 -0.51 4.32 -0.55
N VAL A 39 0.47 3.51 -1.01
CA VAL A 39 0.20 2.52 -2.05
C VAL A 39 -0.75 1.42 -1.56
N ALA A 40 -0.57 0.92 -0.34
CA ALA A 40 -1.45 -0.08 0.25
C ALA A 40 -2.90 0.44 0.34
N GLU A 41 -3.11 1.66 0.83
CA GLU A 41 -4.44 2.29 0.89
C GLU A 41 -5.09 2.43 -0.49
N LEU A 42 -4.33 2.82 -1.51
CA LEU A 42 -4.82 2.91 -2.88
C LEU A 42 -5.17 1.53 -3.45
N ALA A 43 -4.37 0.51 -3.18
CA ALA A 43 -4.65 -0.86 -3.59
C ALA A 43 -5.91 -1.42 -2.90
N HIS A 44 -6.12 -1.10 -1.61
CA HIS A 44 -7.35 -1.44 -0.89
C HIS A 44 -8.57 -0.74 -1.48
N LYS A 45 -8.45 0.55 -1.83
CA LYS A 45 -9.49 1.30 -2.54
C LYS A 45 -9.81 0.62 -3.88
N LEU A 46 -8.80 0.28 -4.68
CA LEU A 46 -9.00 -0.40 -5.97
C LEU A 46 -9.66 -1.79 -5.83
N ALA A 47 -9.43 -2.49 -4.73
CA ALA A 47 -10.03 -3.79 -4.44
C ALA A 47 -11.49 -3.68 -3.95
N ALA A 48 -11.99 -2.48 -3.66
CA ALA A 48 -13.36 -2.26 -3.23
C ALA A 48 -14.35 -2.56 -4.37
N PRO A 49 -15.55 -3.08 -4.06
CA PRO A 49 -16.53 -3.51 -5.07
C PRO A 49 -16.99 -2.38 -5.99
N GLN A 50 -16.91 -1.13 -5.54
CA GLN A 50 -17.23 0.06 -6.35
C GLN A 50 -16.24 0.33 -7.49
N TYR A 51 -15.01 -0.19 -7.41
CA TYR A 51 -13.97 -0.09 -8.45
C TYR A 51 -13.68 -1.43 -9.13
N ALA A 52 -14.43 -2.48 -8.75
CA ALA A 52 -14.37 -3.81 -9.34
C ALA A 52 -15.04 -3.83 -10.73
N GLU A 53 -14.66 -2.89 -11.60
CA GLU A 53 -15.13 -2.79 -12.99
C GLU A 53 -14.84 -4.08 -13.77
N SER A 54 -13.81 -4.82 -13.36
CA SER A 54 -13.49 -6.14 -13.90
C SER A 54 -12.92 -7.06 -12.83
N LYS A 55 -13.16 -8.37 -12.99
CA LYS A 55 -12.48 -9.43 -12.23
C LYS A 55 -10.96 -9.28 -12.33
N LEU A 56 -10.43 -8.86 -13.47
CA LEU A 56 -8.99 -8.65 -13.65
C LEU A 56 -8.47 -7.54 -12.72
N ILE A 57 -9.14 -6.39 -12.70
CA ILE A 57 -8.78 -5.26 -11.84
C ILE A 57 -8.84 -5.66 -10.37
N THR A 58 -9.88 -6.40 -9.98
CA THR A 58 -10.05 -6.92 -8.62
C THR A 58 -8.90 -7.84 -8.21
N GLU A 59 -8.51 -8.78 -9.08
CA GLU A 59 -7.43 -9.72 -8.78
C GLU A 59 -6.06 -9.03 -8.75
N VAL A 60 -5.83 -8.06 -9.65
CA VAL A 60 -4.62 -7.22 -9.63
C VAL A 60 -4.56 -6.39 -8.35
N ALA A 61 -5.66 -5.77 -7.93
CA ALA A 61 -5.74 -4.98 -6.71
C ALA A 61 -5.45 -5.83 -5.47
N LYS A 62 -6.03 -7.03 -5.37
CA LYS A 62 -5.75 -7.97 -4.25
C LYS A 62 -4.28 -8.39 -4.22
N ARG A 63 -3.66 -8.64 -5.37
CA ARG A 63 -2.23 -8.96 -5.44
C ARG A 63 -1.37 -7.78 -4.96
N LEU A 64 -1.69 -6.58 -5.40
CA LEU A 64 -1.03 -5.35 -4.95
C LEU A 64 -1.16 -5.18 -3.44
N VAL A 65 -2.36 -5.30 -2.87
CA VAL A 65 -2.57 -5.25 -1.41
C VAL A 65 -1.63 -6.20 -0.69
N ARG A 66 -1.60 -7.47 -1.08
CA ARG A 66 -0.72 -8.47 -0.45
C ARG A 66 0.77 -8.13 -0.56
N GLN A 67 1.19 -7.59 -1.70
CA GLN A 67 2.59 -7.20 -1.91
C GLN A 67 2.99 -6.03 -0.99
N TRP A 68 2.14 -5.01 -0.90
CA TRP A 68 2.44 -3.83 -0.09
C TRP A 68 2.26 -4.06 1.41
N ASP A 69 1.31 -4.90 1.82
CA ASP A 69 1.19 -5.35 3.21
C ASP A 69 2.45 -6.09 3.66
N ALA A 70 2.98 -7.00 2.84
CA ALA A 70 4.22 -7.71 3.15
C ALA A 70 5.42 -6.75 3.31
N ILE A 71 5.55 -5.74 2.44
CA ILE A 71 6.59 -4.71 2.55
C ILE A 71 6.43 -3.90 3.84
N LEU A 72 5.19 -3.56 4.22
CA LEU A 72 4.92 -2.82 5.46
C LEU A 72 5.17 -3.64 6.71
N GLU A 73 4.95 -4.96 6.66
CA GLU A 73 5.30 -5.88 7.75
C GLU A 73 6.82 -6.00 7.89
N ASP A 74 7.54 -6.14 6.78
CA ASP A 74 9.01 -6.22 6.75
C ASP A 74 9.64 -4.94 7.32
N GLN A 75 9.23 -3.76 6.85
CA GLN A 75 9.70 -2.47 7.38
C GLN A 75 9.38 -2.28 8.87
N ARG A 76 8.24 -2.82 9.34
CA ARG A 76 7.87 -2.76 10.76
C ARG A 76 8.75 -3.68 11.61
N GLN A 77 9.08 -4.86 11.08
CA GLN A 77 9.97 -5.81 11.72
C GLN A 77 11.38 -5.24 11.82
N GLU A 78 11.93 -4.68 10.73
CA GLU A 78 13.25 -4.02 10.74
C GLU A 78 13.30 -2.88 11.77
N LEU A 79 12.26 -2.04 11.84
CA LEU A 79 12.18 -0.97 12.83
C LEU A 79 12.15 -1.52 14.26
N ALA A 80 11.38 -2.58 14.51
CA ALA A 80 11.30 -3.23 15.82
C ALA A 80 12.64 -3.85 16.24
N GLU A 81 13.33 -4.51 15.31
CA GLU A 81 14.67 -5.09 15.54
C GLU A 81 15.72 -4.02 15.83
N HIS A 82 15.66 -2.89 15.12
CA HIS A 82 16.56 -1.76 15.35
C HIS A 82 16.30 -1.09 16.71
N MET A 83 15.03 -1.02 17.16
CA MET A 83 14.67 -0.52 18.50
C MET A 83 15.08 -1.48 19.62
N VAL A 84 15.06 -2.79 19.39
CA VAL A 84 15.56 -3.80 20.35
C VAL A 84 17.09 -3.72 20.49
N HIS A 85 17.81 -3.42 19.41
CA HIS A 85 19.27 -3.28 19.44
C HIS A 85 19.75 -1.95 20.07
N TYR A 86 18.87 -0.95 20.27
CA TYR A 86 19.19 0.34 20.91
C TYR A 86 18.81 0.42 22.41
N MET A 87 18.46 -0.70 23.06
CA MET A 87 18.35 -0.75 24.52
C MET A 87 19.66 -1.25 25.13
N PRO A 88 20.63 -0.38 25.48
CA PRO A 88 21.76 -0.77 26.31
C PRO A 88 21.25 -0.96 27.75
N GLY A 89 20.68 -2.13 28.06
CA GLY A 89 20.81 -2.67 29.40
C GLY A 89 22.30 -2.99 29.55
N GLY A 90 23.10 -2.22 30.26
CA GLY A 90 22.86 -1.82 31.63
C GLY A 90 23.94 -2.55 32.40
N ASP A 91 24.99 -1.82 32.74
CA ASP A 91 26.13 -2.22 33.56
C ASP A 91 25.71 -3.28 34.62
N LEU A 92 25.98 -4.55 34.34
CA LEU A 92 25.88 -5.60 35.35
C LEU A 92 27.29 -5.85 35.86
N VAL A 93 27.72 -4.97 36.77
CA VAL A 93 28.82 -5.25 37.68
C VAL A 93 28.50 -6.55 38.45
N HIS A 94 29.38 -7.53 38.34
CA HIS A 94 29.51 -8.64 39.29
C HIS A 94 30.98 -8.99 39.44
#